data_AF-A0A6A4YBE2-F1
#
_entry.id   AF-A0A6A4YBE2-F1
#
_cell.length_a   1.000
_cell.length_b   1.000
_cell.length_c   1.000
_cell.angle_alpha   90.00
_cell.angle_beta   90.00
_cell.angle_gamma   90.00
#
_symmetry.space_group_name_H-M   'P 1'
#
loop_
_entity.id
_entity.type
_entity.pdbx_description
1 polymer ?
#
loop_
_entity_poly.entity_id
_entity_poly.type
_entity_poly.pdbx_seq_one_letter_code
_entity_poly.pdbx_strand_id
1 'polypeptide(L)'
;IPSGQAWLVTTTAAREHTTIDQDATCWRAHGVVHFTLQWHNVWQTEISESIAIENELRLANGIALQTIPKVATSWTLVVMNWFLLNDLSPLADVIRSLVRSVTNSLTMATAIGFEDCLGLQDDNGDSVAQKEAFRSTVGPFLVVDLVYMALPRAVVALYEAYQTARFDAVVADAMASRPAAAFTPAPPSLTLDPSVVFYGGNPLCLYGDPLPYVQELFGFTDGCNSQTQF
;
A
#
# COMPACT_ATOMS: atom_id res chain seq x y z
N ILE A 1 1.24 31.91 -22.00
CA ILE A 1 1.88 31.41 -20.75
C ILE A 1 3.37 31.17 -21.03
N PRO A 2 4.18 32.24 -21.15
CA PRO A 2 5.60 32.12 -21.52
C PRO A 2 6.42 31.35 -20.46
N SER A 3 6.04 31.47 -19.19
CA SER A 3 6.76 30.86 -18.07
C SER A 3 6.72 29.33 -18.08
N GLY A 4 5.65 28.71 -18.58
CA GLY A 4 5.53 27.25 -18.66
C GLY A 4 6.44 26.64 -19.73
N GLN A 5 6.55 27.29 -20.89
CA GLN A 5 7.47 26.88 -21.95
C GLN A 5 8.93 27.08 -21.52
N ALA A 6 9.24 28.19 -20.86
CA ALA A 6 10.56 28.41 -20.27
C ALA A 6 10.89 27.34 -19.22
N TRP A 7 9.96 27.04 -18.31
CA TRP A 7 10.14 25.99 -17.30
C TRP A 7 10.40 24.61 -17.94
N LEU A 8 9.64 24.25 -18.98
CA LEU A 8 9.87 22.99 -19.71
C LEU A 8 11.28 22.94 -20.28
N VAL A 9 11.70 23.96 -21.03
CA VAL A 9 13.06 24.04 -21.63
C VAL A 9 14.14 23.92 -20.55
N THR A 10 14.03 24.71 -19.47
CA THR A 10 14.98 24.70 -18.37
C THR A 10 15.05 23.32 -17.70
N THR A 11 13.91 22.71 -17.39
CA THR A 11 13.86 21.45 -16.63
C THR A 11 14.32 20.26 -17.49
N THR A 12 14.02 20.26 -18.81
CA THR A 12 14.48 19.20 -19.71
C THR A 12 15.98 19.22 -19.95
N ALA A 13 16.63 20.39 -19.89
CA ALA A 13 18.09 20.51 -20.03
C ALA A 13 18.84 20.37 -18.69
N ALA A 14 18.13 20.45 -17.56
CA ALA A 14 18.75 20.48 -16.23
C ALA A 14 19.61 19.24 -15.95
N ARG A 15 19.21 18.05 -16.42
CA ARG A 15 19.95 16.79 -16.20
C ARG A 15 21.38 16.82 -16.77
N GLU A 16 21.63 17.57 -17.83
CA GLU A 16 22.96 17.66 -18.45
C GLU A 16 23.92 18.58 -17.70
N HIS A 17 23.38 19.50 -16.89
CA HIS A 17 24.14 20.59 -16.28
C HIS A 17 24.05 20.66 -14.75
N THR A 18 23.20 19.85 -14.14
CA THR A 18 22.96 19.82 -12.69
C THR A 18 23.45 18.51 -12.11
N THR A 19 24.38 18.58 -11.16
CA THR A 19 24.83 17.38 -10.43
C THR A 19 23.80 16.95 -9.39
N ILE A 20 23.87 15.69 -8.95
CA ILE A 20 23.00 15.15 -7.89
C ILE A 20 23.16 15.97 -6.59
N ASP A 21 24.38 16.41 -6.26
CA ASP A 21 24.63 17.21 -5.05
C ASP A 21 24.02 18.61 -5.13
N GLN A 22 24.08 19.25 -6.30
CA GLN A 22 23.45 20.55 -6.55
C GLN A 22 21.93 20.44 -6.43
N ASP A 23 21.35 19.40 -7.03
CA ASP A 23 19.91 19.14 -6.97
C ASP A 23 19.47 18.88 -5.52
N ALA A 24 20.14 17.97 -4.81
CA ALA A 24 19.85 17.66 -3.41
C ALA A 24 20.02 18.87 -2.48
N THR A 25 20.97 19.76 -2.76
CA THR A 25 21.13 21.02 -2.01
C THR A 25 19.95 21.96 -2.27
N CYS A 26 19.51 22.09 -3.52
CA CYS A 26 18.35 22.88 -3.90
C CYS A 26 17.08 22.38 -3.18
N TRP A 27 16.78 21.08 -3.27
CA TRP A 27 15.62 20.47 -2.61
C TRP A 27 15.59 20.74 -1.11
N ARG A 28 16.72 20.53 -0.42
CA ARG A 28 16.81 20.78 1.04
C ARG A 28 16.67 22.26 1.40
N ALA A 29 17.22 23.17 0.60
CA ALA A 29 17.04 24.62 0.79
C ALA A 29 15.57 25.04 0.67
N HIS A 30 14.76 24.26 -0.06
CA HIS A 30 13.31 24.44 -0.19
C HIS A 30 12.48 23.56 0.77
N GLY A 31 13.10 22.96 1.78
CA GLY A 31 12.40 22.16 2.80
C GLY A 31 12.02 20.75 2.37
N VAL A 32 12.42 20.31 1.17
CA VAL A 32 12.25 18.92 0.70
C VAL A 32 13.40 18.08 1.26
N VAL A 33 13.17 17.52 2.44
CA VAL A 33 14.21 16.83 3.23
C VAL A 33 13.93 15.34 3.45
N HIS A 34 12.78 14.82 3.03
CA HIS A 34 12.46 13.41 3.13
C HIS A 34 11.90 12.88 1.80
N PHE A 35 12.10 11.58 1.61
CA PHE A 35 11.47 10.79 0.56
C PHE A 35 10.79 9.60 1.24
N THR A 36 9.48 9.43 1.05
CA THR A 36 8.74 8.26 1.54
C THR A 36 8.28 7.44 0.36
N LEU A 37 8.59 6.15 0.40
CA LEU A 37 8.05 5.18 -0.54
C LEU A 37 6.57 4.94 -0.24
N GLN A 38 5.76 5.01 -1.28
CA GLN A 38 4.38 4.56 -1.21
C GLN A 38 4.34 3.04 -1.09
N TRP A 39 3.41 2.54 -0.28
CA TRP A 39 3.20 1.12 -0.09
C TRP A 39 2.32 0.58 -1.22
N HIS A 40 2.83 -0.39 -1.97
CA HIS A 40 2.14 -1.04 -3.09
C HIS A 40 2.43 -2.54 -3.09
N ASN A 41 1.56 -3.35 -3.71
CA ASN A 41 1.72 -4.81 -3.80
C ASN A 41 1.54 -5.35 -5.22
N VAL A 42 1.97 -4.58 -6.23
CA VAL A 42 2.13 -5.14 -7.59
C VAL A 42 3.34 -6.07 -7.68
N TRP A 43 4.40 -5.75 -6.93
CA TRP A 43 5.59 -6.57 -6.78
C TRP A 43 6.03 -6.60 -5.33
N GLN A 44 6.50 -7.76 -4.88
CA GLN A 44 7.31 -7.87 -3.67
C GLN A 44 8.70 -7.28 -3.92
N THR A 45 9.15 -6.41 -3.03
CA THR A 45 10.51 -5.87 -3.08
C THR A 45 11.53 -6.95 -2.74
N GLU A 46 12.62 -7.01 -3.51
CA GLU A 46 13.72 -7.92 -3.23
C GLU A 46 14.51 -7.45 -1.99
N ILE A 47 14.82 -8.38 -1.09
CA ILE A 47 15.74 -8.18 0.02
C ILE A 47 16.82 -9.24 -0.07
N SER A 48 18.07 -8.83 -0.16
CA SER A 48 19.22 -9.73 -0.14
C SER A 48 20.20 -9.26 0.93
N GLU A 49 20.30 -10.02 2.01
CA GLU A 49 21.22 -9.80 3.10
C GLU A 49 22.25 -10.91 3.12
N SER A 50 23.53 -10.54 3.19
CA SER A 50 24.64 -11.49 3.27
C SER A 50 25.75 -10.99 4.18
N ILE A 51 26.45 -11.92 4.81
CA ILE A 51 27.67 -11.66 5.58
C ILE A 51 28.86 -12.30 4.87
N ALA A 52 30.00 -11.62 4.91
CA ALA A 52 31.26 -12.19 4.45
C ALA A 52 32.06 -12.69 5.65
N ILE A 53 32.46 -13.97 5.61
CA ILE A 53 33.42 -14.53 6.56
C ILE A 53 34.77 -14.56 5.85
N GLU A 54 35.72 -13.77 6.34
CA GLU A 54 37.11 -13.78 5.89
C GLU A 54 37.93 -14.72 6.78
N ASN A 55 38.68 -15.63 6.16
CA ASN A 55 39.60 -16.49 6.90
C ASN A 55 41.01 -15.87 7.02
N GLU A 56 41.89 -16.51 7.78
CA GLU A 56 43.28 -16.05 8.00
C GLU A 56 44.14 -15.98 6.73
N LEU A 57 43.67 -16.55 5.61
CA LEU A 57 44.31 -16.45 4.28
C LEU A 57 43.75 -15.28 3.45
N ARG A 58 42.91 -14.42 4.04
CA ARG A 58 42.20 -13.33 3.37
C ARG A 58 41.27 -13.77 2.25
N LEU A 59 40.73 -14.99 2.35
CA LEU A 59 39.68 -15.46 1.46
C LEU A 59 38.33 -15.17 2.11
N ALA A 60 37.51 -14.36 1.44
CA ALA A 60 36.17 -14.01 1.87
C ALA A 60 35.14 -14.95 1.24
N ASN A 61 34.31 -15.57 2.08
CA ASN A 61 33.18 -16.39 1.68
C ASN A 61 31.87 -15.72 2.11
N GLY A 62 30.99 -15.42 1.16
CA GLY A 62 29.67 -14.85 1.43
C GLY A 62 28.66 -15.92 1.86
N ILE A 63 27.89 -15.64 2.91
CA ILE A 63 26.75 -16.44 3.37
C ILE A 63 25.51 -15.55 3.32
N ALA A 64 24.48 -15.99 2.62
CA ALA A 64 23.18 -15.32 2.63
C ALA A 64 22.49 -15.52 3.99
N LEU A 65 22.06 -14.43 4.62
CA LEU A 65 21.29 -14.44 5.86
C LEU A 65 19.79 -14.45 5.56
N GLN A 66 19.36 -13.60 4.62
CA GLN A 66 17.97 -13.46 4.23
C GLN A 66 17.89 -13.17 2.74
N THR A 67 17.04 -13.92 2.05
CA THR A 67 16.74 -13.68 0.63
C THR A 67 15.23 -13.71 0.44
N ILE A 68 14.69 -12.55 0.08
CA ILE A 68 13.31 -12.37 -0.37
C ILE A 68 13.41 -12.00 -1.84
N PRO A 69 12.94 -12.83 -2.78
CA PRO A 69 13.02 -12.53 -4.20
C PRO A 69 11.99 -11.48 -4.61
N LYS A 70 12.28 -10.76 -5.71
CA LYS A 70 11.27 -9.98 -6.41
C LYS A 70 10.30 -10.92 -7.12
N VAL A 71 9.02 -10.83 -6.76
CA VAL A 71 7.94 -11.58 -7.40
C VAL A 71 6.76 -10.67 -7.70
N ALA A 72 6.05 -10.94 -8.80
CA ALA A 72 4.76 -10.30 -9.07
C ALA A 72 3.71 -10.84 -8.10
N THR A 73 2.82 -9.97 -7.65
CA THR A 73 1.78 -10.26 -6.66
C THR A 73 0.40 -9.83 -7.18
N SER A 74 -0.65 -9.97 -6.38
CA SER A 74 -2.06 -9.77 -6.78
C SER A 74 -2.43 -8.32 -7.16
N TRP A 75 -1.59 -7.34 -6.83
CA TRP A 75 -1.83 -5.91 -7.07
C TRP A 75 -3.18 -5.39 -6.53
N THR A 76 -3.67 -5.93 -5.41
CA THR A 76 -4.93 -5.49 -4.80
C THR A 76 -4.90 -4.03 -4.33
N LEU A 77 -3.72 -3.45 -4.09
CA LEU A 77 -3.54 -2.02 -3.76
C LEU A 77 -3.82 -1.06 -4.92
N VAL A 78 -4.05 -1.57 -6.15
CA VAL A 78 -4.37 -0.75 -7.33
C VAL A 78 -5.56 0.20 -7.11
N VAL A 79 -6.54 -0.21 -6.31
CA VAL A 79 -7.74 0.60 -6.03
C VAL A 79 -7.44 1.84 -5.18
N MET A 80 -6.32 1.86 -4.46
CA MET A 80 -5.93 2.98 -3.60
C MET A 80 -5.17 4.04 -4.41
N ASN A 81 -4.14 3.59 -5.12
CA ASN A 81 -3.35 4.38 -6.07
C ASN A 81 -2.72 3.41 -7.08
N TRP A 82 -2.89 3.70 -8.37
CA TRP A 82 -2.37 2.85 -9.45
C TRP A 82 -1.19 3.45 -10.21
N PHE A 83 -0.53 4.46 -9.64
CA PHE A 83 0.57 5.22 -10.25
C PHE A 83 0.16 6.10 -11.44
N LEU A 84 0.90 7.20 -11.62
CA LEU A 84 0.74 8.15 -12.72
C LEU A 84 0.74 7.49 -14.10
N LEU A 85 1.50 6.40 -14.28
CA LEU A 85 1.59 5.71 -15.56
C LEU A 85 0.23 5.15 -16.01
N ASN A 86 -0.61 4.68 -15.07
CA ASN A 86 -1.95 4.20 -15.39
C ASN A 86 -2.92 5.36 -15.67
N ASP A 87 -2.69 6.55 -15.12
CA ASP A 87 -3.46 7.76 -15.51
C ASP A 87 -3.18 8.17 -16.95
N LEU A 88 -1.96 7.95 -17.46
CA LEU A 88 -1.59 8.36 -18.82
C LEU A 88 -2.30 7.55 -19.91
N SER A 89 -2.69 6.30 -19.64
CA SER A 89 -3.36 5.44 -20.62
C SER A 89 -4.74 5.97 -21.05
N PRO A 90 -5.72 6.19 -20.14
CA PRO A 90 -7.03 6.70 -20.53
C PRO A 90 -6.95 8.13 -21.10
N LEU A 91 -5.96 8.93 -20.65
CA LEU A 91 -5.70 10.23 -21.24
C LEU A 91 -5.22 10.13 -22.69
N ALA A 92 -4.37 9.16 -23.01
CA ALA A 92 -3.92 8.93 -24.37
C ALA A 92 -5.08 8.49 -25.28
N ASP A 93 -5.94 7.58 -24.81
CA ASP A 93 -7.07 7.06 -25.57
C ASP A 93 -8.07 8.15 -25.99
N VAL A 94 -8.27 9.16 -25.14
CA VAL A 94 -9.20 10.27 -25.40
C VAL A 94 -8.49 11.60 -25.73
N ILE A 95 -7.18 11.55 -26.03
CA ILE A 95 -6.35 12.68 -26.46
C ILE A 95 -6.47 13.87 -25.49
N ARG A 96 -6.28 13.60 -24.20
CA ARG A 96 -6.30 14.62 -23.13
C ARG A 96 -4.91 14.89 -22.58
N SER A 97 -4.70 16.13 -22.16
CA SER A 97 -3.45 16.61 -21.59
C SER A 97 -3.56 16.83 -20.09
N LEU A 98 -2.50 16.47 -19.35
CA LEU A 98 -2.31 16.89 -17.96
C LEU A 98 -2.09 18.41 -17.82
N VAL A 99 -1.66 19.07 -18.90
CA VAL A 99 -1.43 20.52 -18.90
C VAL A 99 -2.78 21.23 -18.84
N ARG A 100 -3.07 21.89 -17.72
CA ARG A 100 -4.38 22.51 -17.48
C ARG A 100 -4.73 23.67 -18.41
N SER A 101 -3.73 24.29 -19.03
CA SER A 101 -3.90 25.47 -19.85
C SER A 101 -4.12 25.22 -21.34
N VAL A 102 -4.02 23.96 -21.80
CA VAL A 102 -4.26 23.63 -23.21
C VAL A 102 -5.73 23.31 -23.45
N THR A 103 -6.16 23.46 -24.70
CA THR A 103 -7.57 23.29 -25.10
C THR A 103 -8.08 21.86 -24.96
N ASN A 104 -7.19 20.87 -24.88
CA ASN A 104 -7.52 19.46 -24.63
C ASN A 104 -7.13 19.00 -23.22
N SER A 105 -7.16 19.88 -22.21
CA SER A 105 -6.87 19.51 -20.82
C SER A 105 -7.83 18.44 -20.27
N LEU A 106 -7.36 17.59 -19.36
CA LEU A 106 -8.19 16.63 -18.60
C LEU A 106 -9.39 17.28 -17.88
N THR A 107 -9.30 18.57 -17.56
CA THR A 107 -10.37 19.29 -16.84
C THR A 107 -11.43 19.86 -17.77
N MET A 108 -11.27 19.71 -19.10
CA MET A 108 -12.29 20.11 -20.07
C MET A 108 -13.41 19.08 -20.14
N ALA A 109 -14.63 19.56 -20.36
CA ALA A 109 -15.79 18.70 -20.51
C ALA A 109 -15.67 17.83 -21.78
N THR A 110 -16.06 16.55 -21.74
CA THR A 110 -16.42 15.74 -20.56
C THR A 110 -15.18 15.37 -19.75
N ALA A 111 -15.20 15.67 -18.45
CA ALA A 111 -14.10 15.30 -17.56
C ALA A 111 -13.99 13.77 -17.47
N ILE A 112 -12.77 13.27 -17.32
CA ILE A 112 -12.51 11.84 -17.13
C ILE A 112 -12.56 11.56 -15.64
N GLY A 113 -13.50 10.72 -15.21
CA GLY A 113 -13.45 10.11 -13.88
C GLY A 113 -12.46 8.96 -13.91
N PHE A 114 -11.24 9.16 -13.41
CA PHE A 114 -10.25 8.07 -13.33
C PHE A 114 -10.77 6.90 -12.50
N GLU A 115 -11.54 7.20 -11.45
CA GLU A 115 -12.18 6.20 -10.62
C GLU A 115 -13.18 5.32 -11.39
N ASP A 116 -13.82 5.85 -12.44
CA ASP A 116 -14.74 5.09 -13.29
C ASP A 116 -14.00 3.99 -14.06
N CYS A 117 -12.70 4.18 -14.33
CA CYS A 117 -11.87 3.16 -14.97
C CYS A 117 -11.68 1.90 -14.10
N LEU A 118 -11.94 1.97 -12.78
CA LEU A 118 -11.95 0.79 -11.92
C LEU A 118 -13.24 -0.05 -12.06
N GLY A 119 -14.31 0.51 -12.64
CA GLY A 119 -15.58 -0.20 -12.80
C GLY A 119 -16.23 -0.61 -11.48
N LEU A 120 -16.05 0.19 -10.41
CA LEU A 120 -16.56 -0.14 -9.07
C LEU A 120 -18.05 0.17 -8.89
N GLN A 121 -18.63 0.98 -9.76
CA GLN A 121 -20.04 1.36 -9.66
C GLN A 121 -20.98 0.21 -10.04
N ASP A 122 -22.22 0.27 -9.55
CA ASP A 122 -23.29 -0.63 -10.00
C ASP A 122 -23.84 -0.24 -11.39
N ASP A 123 -24.87 -0.95 -11.85
CA ASP A 123 -25.51 -0.71 -13.16
C ASP A 123 -26.15 0.69 -13.29
N ASN A 124 -26.40 1.39 -12.18
CA ASN A 124 -26.92 2.75 -12.15
C ASN A 124 -25.81 3.81 -12.07
N GLY A 125 -24.55 3.39 -11.92
CA GLY A 125 -23.41 4.29 -11.72
C GLY A 125 -23.17 4.66 -10.26
N ASP A 126 -23.84 3.99 -9.31
CA ASP A 126 -23.75 4.29 -7.89
C ASP A 126 -22.73 3.39 -7.17
N SER A 127 -22.03 3.96 -6.19
CA SER A 127 -21.23 3.20 -5.24
C SER A 127 -22.16 2.62 -4.17
N VAL A 128 -21.99 1.34 -3.85
CA VAL A 128 -22.83 0.63 -2.87
C VAL A 128 -22.00 -0.18 -1.88
N ALA A 129 -22.58 -0.52 -0.72
CA ALA A 129 -21.99 -1.38 0.30
C ALA A 129 -20.57 -0.93 0.72
N GLN A 130 -19.56 -1.82 0.72
CA GLN A 130 -18.20 -1.45 1.16
C GLN A 130 -17.55 -0.35 0.32
N LYS A 131 -17.93 -0.23 -0.97
CA LYS A 131 -17.40 0.80 -1.86
C LYS A 131 -17.88 2.18 -1.44
N GLU A 132 -19.17 2.32 -1.14
CA GLU A 132 -19.74 3.56 -0.63
C GLU A 132 -19.27 3.88 0.79
N ALA A 133 -19.19 2.87 1.65
CA ALA A 133 -18.65 3.04 3.00
C ALA A 133 -17.20 3.58 2.95
N PHE A 134 -16.36 3.06 2.05
CA PHE A 134 -15.01 3.58 1.85
C PHE A 134 -15.02 5.01 1.32
N ARG A 135 -15.77 5.28 0.24
CA ARG A 135 -15.82 6.61 -0.38
C ARG A 135 -16.30 7.71 0.56
N SER A 136 -17.30 7.41 1.39
CA SER A 136 -17.88 8.37 2.34
C SER A 136 -17.00 8.61 3.58
N THR A 137 -16.11 7.68 3.92
CA THR A 137 -15.26 7.77 5.12
C THR A 137 -13.82 8.18 4.83
N VAL A 138 -13.23 7.68 3.75
CA VAL A 138 -11.83 7.91 3.36
C VAL A 138 -11.76 8.92 2.22
N GLY A 139 -12.53 8.67 1.15
CA GLY A 139 -12.52 9.48 -0.07
C GLY A 139 -12.55 8.61 -1.33
N PRO A 140 -12.46 9.24 -2.52
CA PRO A 140 -12.49 8.51 -3.79
C PRO A 140 -11.34 7.49 -3.89
N PHE A 141 -11.58 6.40 -4.61
CA PHE A 141 -10.52 5.47 -5.00
C PHE A 141 -9.53 6.14 -5.96
N LEU A 142 -8.33 5.56 -6.11
CA LEU A 142 -7.19 6.09 -6.88
C LEU A 142 -6.52 7.37 -6.36
N VAL A 143 -7.04 8.00 -5.32
CA VAL A 143 -6.44 9.20 -4.71
C VAL A 143 -6.05 8.99 -3.25
N VAL A 144 -5.79 7.73 -2.86
CA VAL A 144 -5.41 7.34 -1.50
C VAL A 144 -3.95 6.90 -1.49
N ASP A 145 -3.09 7.73 -0.90
CA ASP A 145 -1.69 7.42 -0.74
C ASP A 145 -1.47 6.52 0.49
N LEU A 146 -0.89 5.36 0.26
CA LEU A 146 -0.52 4.43 1.33
C LEU A 146 0.95 4.60 1.68
N VAL A 147 1.23 4.71 2.96
CA VAL A 147 2.60 4.80 3.49
C VAL A 147 2.84 3.67 4.47
N TYR A 148 4.02 3.06 4.39
CA TYR A 148 4.43 2.08 5.39
C TYR A 148 4.74 2.79 6.71
N MET A 149 4.04 2.41 7.78
CA MET A 149 4.28 2.94 9.12
C MET A 149 5.01 1.91 9.97
N ALA A 150 6.02 2.39 10.71
CA ALA A 150 6.70 1.55 11.70
C ALA A 150 5.73 1.09 12.79
N LEU A 151 5.89 -0.15 13.25
CA LEU A 151 5.09 -0.69 14.34
C LEU A 151 5.27 0.17 15.61
N PRO A 152 4.17 0.61 16.26
CA PRO A 152 4.28 1.36 17.51
C PRO A 152 5.05 0.57 18.56
N ARG A 153 6.01 1.21 19.24
CA ARG A 153 6.87 0.54 20.25
C ARG A 153 6.08 -0.20 21.34
N ALA A 154 4.94 0.35 21.75
CA ALA A 154 4.08 -0.27 22.74
C ALA A 154 3.52 -1.64 22.28
N VAL A 155 3.19 -1.77 20.99
CA VAL A 155 2.70 -3.03 20.41
C VAL A 155 3.84 -4.06 20.33
N VAL A 156 5.03 -3.62 19.94
CA VAL A 156 6.23 -4.48 19.91
C VAL A 156 6.54 -4.99 21.32
N ALA A 157 6.57 -4.10 22.33
CA ALA A 157 6.84 -4.49 23.71
C ALA A 157 5.79 -5.46 24.28
N LEU A 158 4.50 -5.27 23.94
CA LEU A 158 3.44 -6.20 24.32
C LEU A 158 3.64 -7.58 23.68
N TYR A 159 3.96 -7.63 22.39
CA TYR A 159 4.23 -8.88 21.68
C TYR A 159 5.44 -9.60 22.27
N GLU A 160 6.53 -8.90 22.52
CA GLU A 160 7.73 -9.47 23.15
C GLU A 160 7.42 -10.04 24.54
N ALA A 161 6.71 -9.28 25.38
CA ALA A 161 6.30 -9.74 26.70
C ALA A 161 5.40 -10.99 26.64
N TYR A 162 4.46 -11.04 25.69
CA TYR A 162 3.63 -12.22 25.43
C TYR A 162 4.47 -13.42 25.00
N GLN A 163 5.42 -13.23 24.08
CA GLN A 163 6.29 -14.30 23.60
C GLN A 163 7.20 -14.84 24.71
N THR A 164 7.76 -13.97 25.56
CA THR A 164 8.52 -14.38 26.75
C THR A 164 7.64 -15.16 27.73
N ALA A 165 6.47 -14.64 28.10
CA ALA A 165 5.57 -15.32 29.02
C ALA A 165 5.09 -16.68 28.48
N ARG A 166 4.83 -16.76 27.17
CA ARG A 166 4.48 -18.02 26.49
C ARG A 166 5.65 -19.00 26.51
N PHE A 167 6.87 -18.54 26.21
CA PHE A 167 8.05 -19.40 26.25
C PHE A 167 8.31 -19.93 27.66
N ASP A 168 8.27 -19.07 28.68
CA ASP A 168 8.42 -19.45 30.09
C ASP A 168 7.35 -20.46 30.51
N ALA A 169 6.10 -20.24 30.09
CA ALA A 169 5.00 -21.17 30.34
C ALA A 169 5.20 -22.52 29.65
N VAL A 170 5.68 -22.55 28.39
CA VAL A 170 5.96 -23.80 27.65
C VAL A 170 7.15 -24.55 28.25
N VAL A 171 8.20 -23.85 28.68
CA VAL A 171 9.36 -24.45 29.35
C VAL A 171 8.97 -25.01 30.72
N ALA A 172 8.10 -24.32 31.46
CA ALA A 172 7.57 -24.81 32.74
C ALA A 172 6.57 -25.97 32.57
N ASP A 173 5.85 -26.02 31.45
CA ASP A 173 4.77 -26.98 31.15
C ASP A 173 5.15 -27.89 29.96
N ALA A 174 6.34 -28.52 30.02
CA ALA A 174 6.98 -29.26 28.92
C ALA A 174 6.15 -30.41 28.29
N MET A 175 4.89 -30.64 28.68
CA MET A 175 4.02 -31.70 28.17
C MET A 175 2.56 -31.31 27.88
N ALA A 176 2.16 -30.03 27.93
CA ALA A 176 0.80 -29.65 27.51
C ALA A 176 0.80 -29.11 26.08
N SER A 177 0.42 -29.95 25.12
CA SER A 177 0.01 -29.50 23.79
C SER A 177 -1.26 -28.64 23.92
N ARG A 178 -1.10 -27.37 24.29
CA ARG A 178 -2.22 -26.43 24.28
C ARG A 178 -2.43 -26.04 22.82
N PRO A 179 -3.57 -26.38 22.21
CA PRO A 179 -3.91 -25.81 20.91
C PRO A 179 -3.84 -24.29 21.06
N ALA A 180 -3.23 -23.63 20.08
CA ALA A 180 -3.29 -22.18 20.01
C ALA A 180 -4.78 -21.82 20.02
N ALA A 181 -5.26 -21.20 21.10
CA ALA A 181 -6.59 -20.65 21.09
C ALA A 181 -6.59 -19.57 20.01
N ALA A 182 -7.45 -19.71 19.01
CA ALA A 182 -7.69 -18.65 18.05
C ALA A 182 -8.21 -17.45 18.85
N PHE A 183 -7.35 -16.44 19.02
CA PHE A 183 -7.69 -15.21 19.71
C PHE A 183 -7.87 -14.13 18.66
N THR A 184 -9.11 -13.70 18.50
CA THR A 184 -9.52 -12.78 17.44
C THR A 184 -10.08 -11.53 18.09
N PRO A 185 -9.20 -10.59 18.50
CA PRO A 185 -9.63 -9.41 19.21
C PRO A 185 -10.47 -8.53 18.29
N ALA A 186 -11.78 -8.58 18.47
CA ALA A 186 -12.71 -7.62 17.89
C ALA A 186 -13.21 -6.68 19.00
N PRO A 187 -13.32 -5.36 18.72
CA PRO A 187 -14.02 -4.44 19.62
C PRO A 187 -15.42 -4.99 19.95
N PRO A 188 -15.82 -5.07 21.23
CA PRO A 188 -17.14 -5.60 21.60
C PRO A 188 -18.29 -4.89 20.89
N SER A 189 -18.13 -3.60 20.57
CA SER A 189 -19.11 -2.84 19.80
C SER A 189 -19.42 -3.44 18.42
N LEU A 190 -18.51 -4.21 17.82
CA LEU A 190 -18.73 -4.89 16.54
C LEU A 190 -19.41 -6.25 16.69
N THR A 191 -19.40 -6.86 17.88
CA THR A 191 -19.87 -8.25 18.06
C THR A 191 -21.18 -8.36 18.87
N LEU A 192 -21.67 -7.25 19.41
CA LEU A 192 -22.85 -7.22 20.29
C LEU A 192 -24.17 -6.99 19.55
N ASP A 193 -24.16 -6.47 18.32
CA ASP A 193 -25.37 -6.22 17.53
C ASP A 193 -25.51 -7.24 16.38
N PRO A 194 -26.51 -8.15 16.43
CA PRO A 194 -26.71 -9.16 15.40
C PRO A 194 -27.29 -8.60 14.09
N SER A 195 -27.67 -7.32 14.04
CA SER A 195 -28.13 -6.65 12.81
C SER A 195 -26.98 -6.08 11.96
N VAL A 196 -25.77 -6.04 12.52
CA VAL A 196 -24.57 -5.59 11.81
C VAL A 196 -24.04 -6.71 10.93
N VAL A 197 -23.83 -6.39 9.66
CA VAL A 197 -23.15 -7.27 8.70
C VAL A 197 -21.81 -6.67 8.30
N PHE A 198 -20.87 -7.54 7.96
CA PHE A 198 -19.51 -7.20 7.60
C PHE A 198 -19.26 -7.55 6.15
N TYR A 199 -18.88 -6.56 5.36
CA TYR A 199 -18.47 -6.74 3.97
C TYR A 199 -16.97 -7.05 3.82
N GLY A 200 -16.23 -7.13 4.94
CA GLY A 200 -14.80 -7.42 4.99
C GLY A 200 -14.09 -6.74 6.16
N GLY A 201 -12.81 -7.08 6.37
CA GLY A 201 -11.84 -6.29 7.14
C GLY A 201 -10.78 -5.61 6.26
N ASN A 202 -10.77 -5.94 4.97
CA ASN A 202 -9.79 -5.47 4.01
C ASN A 202 -10.43 -4.48 3.01
N PRO A 203 -10.10 -3.17 3.05
CA PRO A 203 -10.65 -2.17 2.13
C PRO A 203 -10.17 -2.32 0.66
N LEU A 204 -9.29 -3.28 0.39
CA LEU A 204 -8.85 -3.66 -0.95
C LEU A 204 -9.78 -4.69 -1.61
N CYS A 205 -10.63 -5.34 -0.81
CA CYS A 205 -11.53 -6.41 -1.27
C CYS A 205 -12.97 -5.91 -1.41
N LEU A 206 -13.29 -5.43 -2.61
CA LEU A 206 -14.50 -4.65 -2.88
C LEU A 206 -15.72 -5.45 -3.37
N TYR A 207 -15.62 -6.78 -3.38
CA TYR A 207 -16.63 -7.71 -3.90
C TYR A 207 -17.05 -8.81 -2.92
N GLY A 208 -16.77 -8.63 -1.63
CA GLY A 208 -17.23 -9.56 -0.59
C GLY A 208 -18.72 -9.43 -0.31
N ASP A 209 -19.36 -10.56 0.01
CA ASP A 209 -20.74 -10.65 0.48
C ASP A 209 -20.86 -10.17 1.95
N PRO A 210 -22.06 -9.74 2.39
CA PRO A 210 -22.30 -9.42 3.80
C PRO A 210 -22.27 -10.69 4.66
N LEU A 211 -21.39 -10.72 5.66
CA LEU A 211 -21.22 -11.84 6.59
C LEU A 211 -21.49 -11.43 8.04
N PRO A 212 -21.97 -12.35 8.90
CA PRO A 212 -22.34 -12.03 10.29
C PRO A 212 -21.14 -12.01 11.25
N TYR A 213 -19.91 -11.96 10.73
CA TYR A 213 -18.68 -12.01 11.53
C TYR A 213 -17.60 -11.11 10.94
N VAL A 214 -16.70 -10.65 11.82
CA VAL A 214 -15.52 -9.90 11.43
C VAL A 214 -14.58 -10.78 10.61
N GLN A 215 -14.13 -10.26 9.48
CA GLN A 215 -13.21 -10.93 8.56
C GLN A 215 -11.79 -10.40 8.77
N GLU A 216 -10.81 -11.13 8.21
CA GLU A 216 -9.40 -10.75 8.27
C GLU A 216 -9.13 -9.33 7.74
N LEU A 217 -8.23 -8.63 8.44
CA LEU A 217 -7.75 -7.31 8.04
C LEU A 217 -6.85 -7.42 6.81
N PHE A 218 -6.56 -6.29 6.17
CA PHE A 218 -5.75 -6.27 4.96
C PHE A 218 -4.26 -6.62 5.22
N GLY A 219 -3.72 -7.43 4.33
CA GLY A 219 -2.32 -7.80 4.24
C GLY A 219 -1.70 -7.48 2.87
N PHE A 220 -0.36 -7.52 2.82
CA PHE A 220 0.39 -7.30 1.58
C PHE A 220 0.05 -8.33 0.50
N THR A 221 -0.18 -9.58 0.91
CA THR A 221 -0.37 -10.74 0.03
C THR A 221 -1.82 -11.02 -0.32
N ASP A 222 -2.75 -10.17 0.11
CA ASP A 222 -4.17 -10.45 -0.04
C ASP A 222 -4.57 -10.46 -1.50
N GLY A 223 -5.26 -11.53 -1.90
CA GLY A 223 -5.76 -11.73 -3.26
C GLY A 223 -7.26 -11.49 -3.41
N CYS A 224 -7.97 -11.18 -2.32
CA CYS A 224 -9.43 -11.00 -2.31
C CYS A 224 -10.24 -12.18 -2.88
N ASN A 225 -9.70 -13.40 -2.74
CA ASN A 225 -10.29 -14.62 -3.32
C ASN A 225 -11.26 -15.34 -2.36
N SER A 226 -11.26 -14.99 -1.07
CA SER A 226 -12.09 -15.63 -0.05
C SER A 226 -12.40 -14.67 1.08
N GLN A 227 -13.56 -14.86 1.71
CA GLN A 227 -13.95 -14.18 2.94
C GLN A 227 -13.80 -15.15 4.11
N THR A 228 -12.64 -15.10 4.74
CA THR A 228 -12.32 -15.94 5.89
C THR A 228 -12.69 -15.21 7.18
N GLN A 229 -13.31 -15.95 8.09
CA GLN A 229 -13.50 -15.47 9.46
C GLN A 229 -12.11 -15.24 10.08
N PHE A 230 -11.97 -14.12 10.80
CA PHE A 230 -10.79 -13.87 11.62
C PHE A 230 -10.75 -14.84 12.79
#